data_AF-A0A0D2V3P4-F1
#
_entry.id   AF-A0A0D2V3P4-F1
#
_cell.length_a   1.000
_cell.length_b   1.000
_cell.length_c   1.000
_cell.angle_alpha   90.00
_cell.angle_beta   90.00
_cell.angle_gamma   90.00
#
_symmetry.space_group_name_H-M   'P 1'
#
loop_
_entity.id
_entity.type
_entity.pdbx_description
1 polymer ?
#
loop_
_entity_poly.entity_id
_entity_poly.type
_entity_poly.pdbx_seq_one_letter_code
_entity_poly.pdbx_strand_id
1 'polypeptide(L)'
;MASSSLLWLCSSNALISPATLLKAHPRFPIRQRFRCSLVEPLKFENGKPHFPLLTSGPAFPTFLSPNSHFQNDINKHDTRLRIFSGTANPALAQEIACYMGLELGKIKIKRFADGEIYVQLQESVRGCDVFLVQPTCPPANENLMELLIMIDACRRASAKNITAVIPYFGYARADRKTQGRESIAAKLVANLITEAGANRVLACDLHSGQSMGYFDIPVDHVYGQPVILDYLASKTICSDDLVVVSPDVGGVARARAFAKKLSDAPLAIVDKRRHGHNVAEVMNLIGDVKGKVAVMVDDMIDTAGTIAKGAALLHQEGAREVYACSTHAVFRYSSCNRKIVKWSFPRGNHNKHHPSVRAKLFSSVDCPLCGKPSGRDHMACS
;
A
#
# COMPACT_ATOMS: atom_id res chain seq x y z
N MET A 1 -34.29 -37.78 5.00
CA MET A 1 -33.96 -39.13 5.51
C MET A 1 -33.65 -40.00 4.32
N ALA A 2 -32.49 -40.68 4.39
CA ALA A 2 -31.94 -41.72 3.50
C ALA A 2 -31.62 -41.30 2.04
N SER A 3 -30.34 -41.14 1.63
CA SER A 3 -29.30 -42.17 1.35
C SER A 3 -29.69 -43.02 0.12
N SER A 4 -28.89 -43.30 -0.91
CA SER A 4 -27.43 -43.42 -0.99
C SER A 4 -26.96 -43.59 -2.46
N SER A 5 -25.72 -43.14 -2.74
CA SER A 5 -24.63 -43.87 -3.45
C SER A 5 -24.85 -44.35 -4.91
N LEU A 6 -24.15 -43.77 -5.90
CA LEU A 6 -22.79 -44.09 -6.43
C LEU A 6 -22.82 -45.06 -7.63
N LEU A 7 -22.23 -44.65 -8.75
CA LEU A 7 -21.22 -45.38 -9.54
C LEU A 7 -21.07 -44.72 -10.92
N TRP A 8 -19.88 -44.19 -11.22
CA TRP A 8 -19.29 -44.34 -12.55
C TRP A 8 -17.78 -44.47 -12.37
N LEU A 9 -17.29 -45.66 -12.69
CA LEU A 9 -15.88 -46.02 -12.84
C LEU A 9 -15.38 -45.52 -14.20
N CYS A 10 -14.15 -45.01 -14.25
CA CYS A 10 -13.30 -45.24 -15.42
C CYS A 10 -11.81 -45.25 -15.01
N SER A 11 -11.27 -46.46 -15.02
CA SER A 11 -9.87 -46.90 -15.21
C SER A 11 -9.21 -46.19 -16.41
N SER A 12 -7.91 -46.17 -16.69
CA SER A 12 -6.61 -46.48 -16.07
C SER A 12 -5.54 -46.09 -17.13
N ASN A 13 -4.28 -45.97 -16.68
CA ASN A 13 -3.01 -45.92 -17.44
C ASN A 13 -2.67 -44.56 -18.09
N ALA A 14 -1.42 -44.06 -18.07
CA ALA A 14 -0.13 -44.73 -17.89
C ALA A 14 0.90 -43.86 -17.15
N LEU A 15 1.73 -44.55 -16.36
CA LEU A 15 2.95 -44.08 -15.73
C LEU A 15 4.08 -43.94 -16.77
N ILE A 16 4.82 -42.83 -16.73
CA ILE A 16 6.18 -42.73 -17.30
C ILE A 16 7.06 -42.03 -16.26
N SER A 17 8.04 -42.77 -15.73
CA SER A 17 9.17 -42.26 -14.95
C SER A 17 10.23 -41.66 -15.89
N PRO A 18 11.12 -40.80 -15.39
CA PRO A 18 12.52 -41.20 -15.58
C PRO A 18 13.38 -41.05 -14.33
N ALA A 19 14.26 -42.05 -14.23
CA ALA A 19 15.36 -42.18 -13.30
C ALA A 19 16.48 -41.15 -13.57
N THR A 20 17.08 -40.71 -12.46
CA THR A 20 18.52 -40.53 -12.22
C THR A 20 19.40 -39.98 -13.35
N LEU A 21 19.89 -38.75 -13.18
CA LEU A 21 21.14 -38.30 -13.81
C LEU A 21 21.94 -37.43 -12.82
N LEU A 22 22.91 -38.08 -12.18
CA LEU A 22 24.03 -37.46 -11.48
C LEU A 22 24.86 -36.63 -12.48
N LYS A 23 25.01 -35.32 -12.23
CA LYS A 23 26.17 -34.54 -12.70
C LYS A 23 26.60 -33.57 -11.61
N ALA A 24 27.88 -33.66 -11.27
CA ALA A 24 28.56 -32.91 -10.23
C ALA A 24 29.16 -31.58 -10.76
N HIS A 25 29.35 -30.66 -9.80
CA HIS A 25 30.21 -29.46 -9.76
C HIS A 25 29.72 -28.14 -10.39
N PRO A 26 30.19 -26.95 -9.92
CA PRO A 26 31.07 -26.65 -8.78
C PRO A 26 30.50 -25.62 -7.77
N ARG A 27 31.10 -25.60 -6.57
CA ARG A 27 30.93 -24.56 -5.56
C ARG A 27 31.65 -23.28 -5.99
N PHE A 28 30.97 -22.13 -5.92
CA PHE A 28 31.59 -20.80 -5.86
C PHE A 28 30.95 -19.95 -4.75
N PRO A 29 31.70 -19.06 -4.10
CA PRO A 29 31.34 -18.48 -2.81
C PRO A 29 30.46 -17.23 -2.96
N ILE A 30 29.35 -17.15 -2.23
CA ILE A 30 28.59 -15.91 -2.06
C ILE A 30 29.18 -15.15 -0.87
N ARG A 31 30.04 -14.17 -1.17
CA ARG A 31 30.39 -13.09 -0.26
C ARG A 31 30.20 -11.78 -1.02
N GLN A 32 28.99 -11.22 -0.98
CA GLN A 32 28.76 -9.81 -1.29
C GLN A 32 28.18 -9.14 -0.05
N ARG A 33 29.08 -8.59 0.78
CA ARG A 33 28.76 -7.53 1.74
C ARG A 33 28.55 -6.25 0.93
N PHE A 34 27.33 -5.74 0.87
CA PHE A 34 27.11 -4.36 0.42
C PHE A 34 27.56 -3.42 1.54
N ARG A 35 28.61 -2.63 1.26
CA ARG A 35 29.14 -1.60 2.14
C ARG A 35 28.49 -0.28 1.70
N CYS A 36 27.63 0.28 2.54
CA CYS A 36 27.09 1.63 2.32
C CYS A 36 28.21 2.65 2.60
N SER A 37 28.55 3.46 1.61
CA SER A 37 29.51 4.57 1.75
C SER A 37 28.88 5.71 2.55
N LEU A 38 29.39 5.94 3.76
CA LEU A 38 29.06 7.11 4.58
C LEU A 38 29.66 8.36 3.94
N VAL A 39 28.87 9.43 3.91
CA VAL A 39 29.26 10.78 3.47
C VAL A 39 30.16 11.41 4.54
N GLU A 40 31.30 11.97 4.14
CA GLU A 40 32.24 12.68 5.03
C GLU A 40 31.63 13.99 5.56
N PRO A 41 31.83 14.35 6.85
CA PRO A 41 31.47 15.66 7.35
C PRO A 41 32.58 16.70 7.07
N LEU A 42 32.15 17.88 6.61
CA LEU A 42 32.95 19.07 6.33
C LEU A 42 33.71 19.55 7.58
N LYS A 43 35.02 19.80 7.40
CA LYS A 43 35.92 20.37 8.43
C LYS A 43 35.69 21.89 8.54
N PHE A 44 35.45 22.36 9.77
CA PHE A 44 35.66 23.76 10.15
C PHE A 44 36.72 23.82 11.24
N GLU A 45 37.81 24.53 10.98
CA GLU A 45 38.77 24.94 12.01
C GLU A 45 38.28 26.21 12.71
N ASN A 46 38.36 26.25 14.04
CA ASN A 46 38.92 27.38 14.79
C ASN A 46 38.82 27.18 16.32
N GLY A 47 39.95 27.38 17.02
CA GLY A 47 39.99 27.90 18.39
C GLY A 47 40.06 26.88 19.54
N LYS A 48 41.26 26.67 20.09
CA LYS A 48 41.47 26.07 21.43
C LYS A 48 40.95 27.00 22.53
N PRO A 49 40.46 26.46 23.66
CA PRO A 49 40.62 27.14 24.94
C PRO A 49 41.42 26.31 25.97
N HIS A 50 42.09 27.08 26.83
CA HIS A 50 43.03 26.71 27.90
C HIS A 50 42.45 25.79 28.99
N PHE A 51 43.30 24.92 29.55
CA PHE A 51 43.08 24.22 30.82
C PHE A 51 43.72 24.99 31.99
N PRO A 52 43.07 25.11 33.16
CA PRO A 52 43.76 25.33 34.43
C PRO A 52 43.94 24.00 35.19
N LEU A 53 45.18 23.69 35.53
CA LEU A 53 45.54 22.69 36.55
C LEU A 53 45.16 23.20 37.94
N LEU A 54 44.57 22.35 38.76
CA LEU A 54 44.55 22.48 40.21
C LEU A 54 44.87 21.13 40.87
N THR A 55 45.77 21.23 41.84
CA THR A 55 46.56 20.19 42.51
C THR A 55 45.89 19.57 43.74
N SER A 56 46.37 18.37 44.10
CA SER A 56 46.49 17.75 45.44
C SER A 56 45.32 16.96 46.05
N GLY A 57 45.58 15.69 46.41
CA GLY A 57 44.77 14.87 47.33
C GLY A 57 44.67 13.36 46.96
N PRO A 58 45.13 12.39 47.80
CA PRO A 58 45.37 11.00 47.39
C PRO A 58 44.31 9.97 47.86
N ALA A 59 44.07 8.91 47.08
CA ALA A 59 43.78 7.54 47.57
C ALA A 59 43.73 6.49 46.41
N PHE A 60 44.46 5.39 46.63
CA PHE A 60 44.73 4.14 45.88
C PHE A 60 43.52 3.33 45.33
N PRO A 61 43.69 2.16 44.64
CA PRO A 61 44.84 1.56 43.94
C PRO A 61 44.53 1.06 42.49
N THR A 62 45.60 0.62 41.84
CA THR A 62 45.74 -0.08 40.56
C THR A 62 44.82 -1.30 40.37
N PHE A 63 44.07 -1.35 39.27
CA PHE A 63 43.82 -2.57 38.51
C PHE A 63 43.60 -2.24 37.03
N LEU A 64 44.70 -2.10 36.29
CA LEU A 64 44.68 -2.12 34.83
C LEU A 64 44.62 -3.57 34.36
N SER A 65 43.50 -3.94 33.76
CA SER A 65 43.42 -5.00 32.76
C SER A 65 42.58 -4.47 31.60
N PRO A 66 43.08 -4.51 30.35
CA PRO A 66 42.39 -3.93 29.21
C PRO A 66 41.45 -4.99 28.61
N ASN A 67 40.17 -4.95 28.95
CA ASN A 67 39.16 -5.72 28.21
C ASN A 67 38.31 -4.78 27.36
N SER A 68 38.77 -4.68 26.11
CA SER A 68 37.99 -4.57 24.88
C SER A 68 36.48 -4.75 25.03
N HIS A 69 35.76 -3.68 25.36
CA HIS A 69 34.33 -3.55 25.05
C HIS A 69 33.97 -2.11 24.62
N PHE A 70 34.95 -1.34 24.16
CA PHE A 70 34.75 -0.06 23.49
C PHE A 70 34.45 -0.29 21.99
N GLN A 71 33.33 -0.95 21.68
CA GLN A 71 32.68 -0.94 20.36
C GLN A 71 31.45 -1.86 20.42
N ASN A 72 30.34 -1.34 20.93
CA ASN A 72 28.98 -1.76 20.55
C ASN A 72 27.86 -0.89 21.18
N ASP A 73 28.20 0.12 21.98
CA ASP A 73 27.21 1.07 22.52
C ASP A 73 26.92 2.22 21.54
N ILE A 74 26.56 1.89 20.30
CA ILE A 74 25.80 2.83 19.47
C ILE A 74 24.32 2.57 19.79
N ASN A 75 23.82 3.30 20.78
CA ASN A 75 22.41 3.64 21.02
C ASN A 75 21.37 2.69 20.38
N LYS A 76 21.21 1.48 20.95
CA LYS A 76 19.90 0.82 20.93
C LYS A 76 19.01 1.61 21.88
N HIS A 77 18.38 2.67 21.39
CA HIS A 77 17.12 3.06 22.01
C HIS A 77 16.24 1.81 21.98
N ASP A 78 15.91 1.31 23.17
CA ASP A 78 14.92 0.27 23.45
C ASP A 78 13.56 0.76 22.94
N THR A 79 13.45 0.91 21.63
CA THR A 79 12.18 1.16 20.97
C THR A 79 11.45 -0.16 21.13
N ARG A 80 10.57 -0.21 22.13
CA ARG A 80 9.61 -1.29 22.32
C ARG A 80 8.59 -1.36 21.17
N LEU A 81 8.93 -0.83 20.00
CA LEU A 81 8.13 -0.77 18.80
C LEU A 81 8.38 -2.04 18.00
N ARG A 82 7.31 -2.72 17.61
CA ARG A 82 7.36 -3.94 16.80
C ARG A 82 6.44 -3.81 15.60
N ILE A 83 6.94 -4.13 14.42
CA ILE A 83 6.16 -4.12 13.18
C ILE A 83 5.99 -5.58 12.74
N PHE A 84 4.76 -6.03 12.57
CA PHE A 84 4.46 -7.31 11.96
C PHE A 84 3.68 -7.10 10.68
N SER A 85 3.83 -8.03 9.74
CA SER A 85 3.07 -8.05 8.52
C SER A 85 2.16 -9.27 8.49
N GLY A 86 0.95 -9.09 7.97
CA GLY A 86 0.18 -10.24 7.49
C GLY A 86 0.57 -10.62 6.06
N THR A 87 -0.23 -11.45 5.42
CA THR A 87 0.04 -12.04 4.11
C THR A 87 -0.44 -11.16 2.95
N ALA A 88 -1.25 -10.13 3.20
CA ALA A 88 -1.88 -9.36 2.13
C ALA A 88 -0.87 -8.46 1.39
N ASN A 89 0.13 -7.92 2.09
CA ASN A 89 1.18 -7.12 1.48
C ASN A 89 2.50 -7.07 2.30
N PRO A 90 3.27 -8.17 2.31
CA PRO A 90 4.54 -8.24 3.03
C PRO A 90 5.62 -7.32 2.46
N ALA A 91 5.58 -7.01 1.15
CA ALA A 91 6.53 -6.13 0.51
C ALA A 91 6.46 -4.70 1.08
N LEU A 92 5.25 -4.13 1.16
CA LEU A 92 5.05 -2.82 1.76
C LEU A 92 5.50 -2.80 3.22
N ALA A 93 5.14 -3.81 4.01
CA ALA A 93 5.51 -3.87 5.42
C ALA A 93 7.04 -3.89 5.59
N GLN A 94 7.74 -4.60 4.71
CA GLN A 94 9.20 -4.64 4.69
C GLN A 94 9.80 -3.29 4.32
N GLU A 95 9.23 -2.57 3.36
CA GLU A 95 9.65 -1.21 3.01
C GLU A 95 9.47 -0.23 4.17
N ILE A 96 8.33 -0.28 4.86
CA ILE A 96 8.05 0.53 6.06
C ILE A 96 9.09 0.23 7.14
N ALA A 97 9.35 -1.06 7.42
CA ALA A 97 10.34 -1.46 8.43
C ALA A 97 11.74 -0.96 8.06
N CYS A 98 12.17 -1.15 6.81
CA CYS A 98 13.46 -0.67 6.30
C CYS A 98 13.60 0.86 6.43
N TYR A 99 12.55 1.62 6.09
CA TYR A 99 12.55 3.07 6.21
C TYR A 99 12.69 3.54 7.66
N MET A 100 12.10 2.80 8.60
CA MET A 100 12.23 3.05 10.04
C MET A 100 13.53 2.51 10.65
N GLY A 101 14.39 1.85 9.87
CA GLY A 101 15.61 1.21 10.37
C GLY A 101 15.34 -0.01 11.26
N LEU A 102 14.20 -0.68 11.07
CA LEU A 102 13.73 -1.83 11.84
C LEU A 102 13.66 -3.10 10.97
N GLU A 103 13.65 -4.24 11.63
CA GLU A 103 13.33 -5.53 11.00
C GLU A 103 11.86 -5.89 11.27
N LEU A 104 11.24 -6.61 10.32
CA LEU A 104 9.92 -7.17 10.56
C LEU A 104 9.97 -8.23 11.66
N GLY A 105 9.00 -8.17 12.54
CA GLY A 105 8.83 -9.13 13.60
C GLY A 105 8.49 -10.51 13.08
N LYS A 106 8.92 -11.54 13.82
CA LYS A 106 8.75 -12.94 13.42
C LYS A 106 7.35 -13.41 13.75
N ILE A 107 6.56 -13.66 12.71
CA ILE A 107 5.19 -14.19 12.82
C ILE A 107 5.02 -15.38 11.88
N LYS A 108 4.36 -16.41 12.38
CA LYS A 108 4.00 -17.60 11.61
C LYS A 108 2.51 -17.56 11.30
N ILE A 109 2.19 -17.39 10.03
CA ILE A 109 0.82 -17.44 9.52
C ILE A 109 0.71 -18.65 8.59
N LYS A 110 -0.28 -19.51 8.82
CA LYS A 110 -0.58 -20.66 7.95
C LYS A 110 -2.08 -20.90 7.88
N ARG A 111 -2.50 -21.71 6.92
CA ARG A 111 -3.87 -22.20 6.80
C ARG A 111 -3.94 -23.66 7.23
N PHE A 112 -4.96 -24.01 7.99
CA PHE A 112 -5.32 -25.40 8.25
C PHE A 112 -5.96 -26.03 7.00
N ALA A 113 -6.15 -27.36 7.02
CA ALA A 113 -6.66 -28.10 5.86
C ALA A 113 -8.09 -27.71 5.44
N ASP A 114 -8.88 -27.20 6.40
CA ASP A 114 -10.24 -26.68 6.22
C ASP A 114 -10.28 -25.18 5.83
N GLY A 115 -9.13 -24.52 5.75
CA GLY A 115 -9.00 -23.11 5.38
C GLY A 115 -8.94 -22.12 6.56
N GLU A 116 -9.06 -22.59 7.81
CA GLU A 116 -8.94 -21.74 8.98
C GLU A 116 -7.54 -21.13 9.11
N ILE A 117 -7.46 -19.93 9.70
CA ILE A 117 -6.21 -19.17 9.81
C ILE A 117 -5.55 -19.46 11.16
N TYR A 118 -4.29 -19.86 11.11
CA TYR A 118 -3.44 -19.98 12.28
C TYR A 118 -2.42 -18.86 12.30
N VAL A 119 -2.33 -18.15 13.42
CA VAL A 119 -1.33 -17.10 13.67
C VAL A 119 -0.58 -17.41 14.96
N GLN A 120 0.74 -17.31 14.91
CA GLN A 120 1.61 -17.43 16.08
C GLN A 120 2.73 -16.39 16.01
N LEU A 121 2.80 -15.52 17.02
CA LEU A 121 3.95 -14.64 17.25
C LEU A 121 5.15 -15.51 17.69
N GLN A 122 6.30 -15.35 17.03
CA GLN A 122 7.51 -16.12 17.33
C GLN A 122 8.50 -15.35 18.23
N GLU A 123 8.09 -14.19 18.73
CA GLU A 123 8.83 -13.38 19.68
C GLU A 123 7.89 -12.72 20.68
N SER A 124 8.45 -12.27 21.82
CA SER A 124 7.67 -11.60 22.86
C SER A 124 7.28 -10.19 22.40
N VAL A 125 5.99 -9.87 22.53
CA VAL A 125 5.44 -8.53 22.34
C VAL A 125 4.96 -7.90 23.65
N ARG A 126 5.27 -8.52 24.80
CA ARG A 126 4.80 -8.05 26.11
C ARG A 126 5.28 -6.62 26.36
N GLY A 127 4.34 -5.72 26.66
CA GLY A 127 4.64 -4.32 26.94
C GLY A 127 5.15 -3.51 25.73
N CYS A 128 5.09 -4.07 24.52
CA CYS A 128 5.52 -3.43 23.29
C CYS A 128 4.38 -2.64 22.63
N ASP A 129 4.76 -1.62 21.85
CA ASP A 129 3.89 -0.90 20.93
C ASP A 129 3.94 -1.60 19.57
N VAL A 130 2.86 -2.30 19.21
CA VAL A 130 2.82 -3.19 18.05
C VAL A 130 2.07 -2.52 16.90
N PHE A 131 2.65 -2.56 15.71
CA PHE A 131 2.06 -2.12 14.44
C PHE A 131 1.83 -3.32 13.55
N LEU A 132 0.58 -3.55 13.14
CA LEU A 132 0.17 -4.66 12.29
C LEU A 132 -0.15 -4.15 10.89
N VAL A 133 0.74 -4.37 9.93
CA VAL A 133 0.55 -3.94 8.54
C VAL A 133 -0.21 -5.03 7.79
N GLN A 134 -1.49 -4.78 7.53
CA GLN A 134 -2.36 -5.71 6.81
C GLN A 134 -3.49 -4.95 6.08
N PRO A 135 -3.37 -4.71 4.76
CA PRO A 135 -4.50 -4.24 3.98
C PRO A 135 -5.59 -5.32 3.90
N THR A 136 -6.85 -4.89 3.82
CA THR A 136 -8.01 -5.79 3.70
C THR A 136 -8.49 -5.88 2.24
N CYS A 137 -7.52 -6.01 1.33
CA CYS A 137 -7.73 -6.18 -0.12
C CYS A 137 -8.15 -7.62 -0.46
N PRO A 138 -8.60 -7.90 -1.70
CA PRO A 138 -8.95 -9.27 -2.11
C PRO A 138 -7.79 -10.26 -1.90
N PRO A 139 -8.02 -11.44 -1.29
CA PRO A 139 -9.30 -11.96 -0.78
C PRO A 139 -9.71 -11.30 0.55
N ALA A 140 -10.80 -10.53 0.53
CA ALA A 140 -11.08 -9.50 1.53
C ALA A 140 -11.43 -10.06 2.91
N ASN A 141 -12.19 -11.15 2.95
CA ASN A 141 -12.63 -11.76 4.21
C ASN A 141 -11.47 -12.45 4.92
N GLU A 142 -10.64 -13.12 4.14
CA GLU A 142 -9.49 -13.87 4.59
C GLU A 142 -8.43 -12.92 5.15
N ASN A 143 -8.17 -11.81 4.47
CA ASN A 143 -7.24 -10.79 4.93
C ASN A 143 -7.78 -10.03 6.16
N LEU A 144 -9.09 -9.79 6.23
CA LEU A 144 -9.74 -9.22 7.40
C LEU A 144 -9.65 -10.17 8.60
N MET A 145 -10.04 -11.44 8.45
CA MET A 145 -9.94 -12.43 9.52
C MET A 145 -8.51 -12.61 10.00
N GLU A 146 -7.53 -12.59 9.10
CA GLU A 146 -6.13 -12.65 9.47
C GLU A 146 -5.71 -11.45 10.33
N LEU A 147 -6.10 -10.23 9.98
CA LEU A 147 -5.85 -9.04 10.80
C LEU A 147 -6.48 -9.18 12.19
N LEU A 148 -7.74 -9.61 12.27
CA LEU A 148 -8.44 -9.77 13.56
C LEU A 148 -7.74 -10.79 14.46
N ILE A 149 -7.29 -11.92 13.90
CA ILE A 149 -6.57 -12.97 14.65
C ILE A 149 -5.17 -12.48 15.06
N MET A 150 -4.49 -11.70 14.22
CA MET A 150 -3.21 -11.06 14.58
C MET A 150 -3.38 -10.08 15.75
N ILE A 151 -4.43 -9.24 15.73
CA ILE A 151 -4.75 -8.32 16.82
C ILE A 151 -5.01 -9.11 18.11
N ASP A 152 -5.85 -10.13 18.06
CA ASP A 152 -6.18 -10.95 19.23
C ASP A 152 -4.94 -11.67 19.80
N ALA A 153 -4.06 -12.21 18.93
CA ALA A 153 -2.80 -12.82 19.34
C ALA A 153 -1.89 -11.82 20.09
N CYS A 154 -1.74 -10.59 19.58
CA CYS A 154 -0.98 -9.53 20.24
C CYS A 154 -1.60 -9.13 21.59
N ARG A 155 -2.93 -9.00 21.64
CA ARG A 155 -3.66 -8.65 22.87
C ARG A 155 -3.44 -9.70 23.96
N ARG A 156 -3.61 -10.98 23.63
CA ARG A 156 -3.38 -12.11 24.56
C ARG A 156 -1.92 -12.25 24.97
N ALA A 157 -0.99 -11.87 24.09
CA ALA A 157 0.44 -11.80 24.39
C ALA A 157 0.85 -10.56 25.23
N SER A 158 -0.12 -9.78 25.70
CA SER A 158 0.07 -8.60 26.56
C SER A 158 0.86 -7.47 25.88
N ALA A 159 0.63 -7.23 24.59
CA ALA A 159 1.07 -5.99 23.94
C ALA A 159 0.50 -4.77 24.68
N LYS A 160 1.29 -3.69 24.77
CA LYS A 160 0.86 -2.46 25.45
C LYS A 160 -0.13 -1.69 24.59
N ASN A 161 0.21 -1.50 23.31
CA ASN A 161 -0.63 -0.87 22.31
C ASN A 161 -0.59 -1.68 21.02
N ILE A 162 -1.72 -1.77 20.33
CA ILE A 162 -1.88 -2.45 19.05
C ILE A 162 -2.46 -1.44 18.05
N THR A 163 -1.64 -1.05 17.08
CA THR A 163 -2.06 -0.17 15.98
C THR A 163 -2.28 -1.03 14.73
N ALA A 164 -3.51 -1.06 14.24
CA ALA A 164 -3.83 -1.70 12.97
C ALA A 164 -3.48 -0.72 11.83
N VAL A 165 -2.45 -1.05 11.05
CA VAL A 165 -2.04 -0.30 9.86
C VAL A 165 -2.72 -0.94 8.66
N ILE A 166 -3.73 -0.27 8.12
CA ILE A 166 -4.63 -0.75 7.07
C ILE A 166 -4.49 0.15 5.83
N PRO A 167 -3.45 -0.06 4.99
CA PRO A 167 -3.22 0.79 3.81
C PRO A 167 -4.42 0.85 2.86
N TYR A 168 -5.15 -0.26 2.71
CA TYR A 168 -6.42 -0.31 1.98
C TYR A 168 -7.50 -0.86 2.90
N PHE A 169 -8.50 -0.02 3.21
CA PHE A 169 -9.66 -0.42 4.01
C PHE A 169 -10.73 -1.05 3.10
N GLY A 170 -10.78 -2.38 3.09
CA GLY A 170 -11.85 -3.15 2.47
C GLY A 170 -13.20 -2.80 3.07
N TYR A 171 -14.27 -3.08 2.33
CA TYR A 171 -15.65 -2.69 2.69
C TYR A 171 -15.93 -1.17 2.77
N ALA A 172 -14.94 -0.31 2.56
CA ALA A 172 -15.10 1.16 2.67
C ALA A 172 -16.16 1.78 1.76
N ARG A 173 -16.55 1.11 0.66
CA ARG A 173 -17.63 1.57 -0.24
C ARG A 173 -19.05 1.35 0.33
N ALA A 174 -19.19 0.51 1.37
CA ALA A 174 -20.45 0.22 2.04
C ALA A 174 -20.55 1.02 3.35
N ASP A 175 -20.46 2.34 3.22
CA ASP A 175 -20.40 3.33 4.31
C ASP A 175 -21.79 3.90 4.68
N ARG A 176 -22.79 3.75 3.82
CA ARG A 176 -24.16 4.22 4.09
C ARG A 176 -25.21 3.28 3.50
N LYS A 177 -26.43 3.42 3.98
CA LYS A 177 -27.60 2.77 3.39
C LYS A 177 -28.11 3.66 2.24
N THR A 178 -27.98 3.18 1.02
CA THR A 178 -28.58 3.80 -0.16
C THR A 178 -30.01 3.33 -0.38
N GLN A 179 -30.33 2.11 0.07
CA GLN A 179 -31.66 1.52 0.05
C GLN A 179 -32.06 0.96 1.41
N GLY A 180 -33.36 0.71 1.58
CA GLY A 180 -33.88 0.06 2.78
C GLY A 180 -33.28 -1.34 2.97
N ARG A 181 -32.96 -1.69 4.23
CA ARG A 181 -32.42 -3.00 4.66
C ARG A 181 -31.00 -3.35 4.16
N GLU A 182 -30.21 -2.36 3.74
CA GLU A 182 -28.77 -2.56 3.50
C GLU A 182 -27.94 -2.55 4.79
N SER A 183 -26.82 -3.27 4.78
CA SER A 183 -25.81 -3.23 5.85
C SER A 183 -24.83 -2.07 5.65
N ILE A 184 -24.40 -1.44 6.73
CA ILE A 184 -23.23 -0.54 6.72
C ILE A 184 -22.00 -1.39 7.06
N ALA A 185 -21.48 -2.11 6.06
CA ALA A 185 -20.40 -3.08 6.27
C ALA A 185 -19.10 -2.42 6.75
N ALA A 186 -18.82 -1.18 6.32
CA ALA A 186 -17.66 -0.43 6.81
C ALA A 186 -17.71 -0.24 8.35
N LYS A 187 -18.88 0.08 8.91
CA LYS A 187 -19.08 0.20 10.37
C LYS A 187 -18.99 -1.16 11.07
N LEU A 188 -19.54 -2.22 10.47
CA LEU A 188 -19.39 -3.58 11.01
C LEU A 188 -17.92 -3.97 11.12
N VAL A 189 -17.14 -3.76 10.06
CA VAL A 189 -15.69 -4.06 10.05
C VAL A 189 -14.93 -3.20 11.06
N ALA A 190 -15.27 -1.91 11.17
CA ALA A 190 -14.69 -1.04 12.20
C ALA A 190 -14.95 -1.57 13.62
N ASN A 191 -16.18 -2.03 13.90
CA ASN A 191 -16.52 -2.63 15.19
C ASN A 191 -15.70 -3.89 15.46
N LEU A 192 -15.56 -4.77 14.47
CA LEU A 192 -14.80 -6.01 14.62
C LEU A 192 -13.32 -5.74 14.93
N ILE A 193 -12.70 -4.77 14.25
CA ILE A 193 -11.31 -4.37 14.49
C ILE A 193 -11.13 -3.81 15.90
N THR A 194 -12.04 -2.93 16.33
CA THR A 194 -12.03 -2.37 17.69
C THR A 194 -12.20 -3.48 18.74
N GLU A 195 -13.19 -4.36 18.56
CA GLU A 195 -13.51 -5.43 19.53
C GLU A 195 -12.43 -6.52 19.59
N ALA A 196 -11.76 -6.80 18.47
CA ALA A 196 -10.58 -7.67 18.46
C ALA A 196 -9.46 -7.14 19.36
N GLY A 197 -9.42 -5.83 19.63
CA GLY A 197 -8.52 -5.21 20.59
C GLY A 197 -7.53 -4.21 19.99
N ALA A 198 -7.81 -3.65 18.80
CA ALA A 198 -7.00 -2.55 18.28
C ALA A 198 -7.17 -1.31 19.17
N ASN A 199 -6.06 -0.63 19.47
CA ASN A 199 -6.07 0.63 20.23
C ASN A 199 -6.10 1.86 19.31
N ARG A 200 -5.66 1.70 18.06
CA ARG A 200 -5.56 2.75 17.04
C ARG A 200 -5.61 2.14 15.66
N VAL A 201 -6.11 2.91 14.69
CA VAL A 201 -6.08 2.54 13.27
C VAL A 201 -5.29 3.59 12.50
N LEU A 202 -4.42 3.15 11.60
CA LEU A 202 -3.81 4.00 10.57
C LEU A 202 -4.34 3.53 9.22
N ALA A 203 -5.04 4.40 8.49
CA ALA A 203 -5.61 4.09 7.18
C ALA A 203 -5.18 5.11 6.14
N CYS A 204 -5.06 4.68 4.88
CA CYS A 204 -4.71 5.57 3.77
C CYS A 204 -5.90 5.78 2.83
N ASP A 205 -6.18 7.05 2.49
CA ASP A 205 -7.24 7.50 1.58
C ASP A 205 -8.53 6.67 1.70
N LEU A 206 -9.21 6.80 2.85
CA LEU A 206 -10.53 6.23 3.06
C LEU A 206 -11.48 6.71 1.96
N HIS A 207 -12.35 5.81 1.49
CA HIS A 207 -13.34 6.12 0.46
C HIS A 207 -14.22 7.30 0.86
N SER A 208 -14.59 7.35 2.14
CA SER A 208 -15.44 8.36 2.75
C SER A 208 -14.81 8.82 4.05
N GLY A 209 -14.56 10.13 4.20
CA GLY A 209 -13.93 10.70 5.40
C GLY A 209 -14.75 10.48 6.67
N GLN A 210 -16.07 10.32 6.53
CA GLN A 210 -16.98 9.98 7.62
C GLN A 210 -16.67 8.61 8.23
N SER A 211 -15.99 7.72 7.50
CA SER A 211 -15.62 6.38 8.00
C SER A 211 -14.70 6.42 9.21
N MET A 212 -13.97 7.52 9.43
CA MET A 212 -13.20 7.73 10.66
C MET A 212 -14.10 7.69 11.90
N GLY A 213 -15.32 8.24 11.81
CA GLY A 213 -16.30 8.23 12.89
C GLY A 213 -16.96 6.88 13.15
N TYR A 214 -16.60 5.82 12.39
CA TYR A 214 -17.05 4.46 12.70
C TYR A 214 -16.22 3.80 13.79
N PHE A 215 -15.00 4.28 14.03
CA PHE A 215 -14.13 3.74 15.05
C PHE A 215 -14.32 4.53 16.35
N ASP A 216 -14.50 3.80 17.45
CA ASP A 216 -14.54 4.37 18.80
C ASP A 216 -13.12 4.58 19.38
N ILE A 217 -12.10 4.31 18.55
CA ILE A 217 -10.66 4.45 18.83
C ILE A 217 -10.04 5.47 17.86
N PRO A 218 -8.88 6.09 18.20
CA PRO A 218 -8.22 7.03 17.32
C PRO A 218 -7.90 6.47 15.93
N VAL A 219 -8.19 7.24 14.89
CA VAL A 219 -7.88 6.92 13.50
C VAL A 219 -6.98 7.99 12.91
N ASP A 220 -5.79 7.58 12.48
CA ASP A 220 -4.88 8.41 11.71
C ASP A 220 -5.14 8.17 10.22
N HIS A 221 -5.75 9.17 9.56
CA HIS A 221 -6.07 9.11 8.14
C HIS A 221 -5.01 9.83 7.31
N VAL A 222 -4.20 9.04 6.61
CA VAL A 222 -3.09 9.50 5.76
C VAL A 222 -3.56 9.67 4.32
N TYR A 223 -3.17 10.75 3.67
CA TYR A 223 -3.51 11.03 2.27
C TYR A 223 -2.31 10.69 1.37
N GLY A 224 -2.53 9.87 0.35
CA GLY A 224 -1.55 9.57 -0.71
C GLY A 224 -1.43 10.68 -1.76
N GLN A 225 -2.31 11.69 -1.70
CA GLN A 225 -2.33 12.83 -2.61
C GLN A 225 -0.96 13.50 -2.84
N PRO A 226 -0.11 13.78 -1.82
CA PRO A 226 1.19 14.44 -2.03
C PRO A 226 2.09 13.69 -3.02
N VAL A 227 2.13 12.35 -2.92
CA VAL A 227 2.93 11.50 -3.82
C VAL A 227 2.47 11.63 -5.27
N ILE A 228 1.16 11.70 -5.49
CA ILE A 228 0.57 11.88 -6.83
C ILE A 228 0.91 13.27 -7.38
N LEU A 229 0.88 14.31 -6.53
CA LEU A 229 1.23 15.68 -6.92
C LEU A 229 2.70 15.80 -7.32
N ASP A 230 3.60 15.22 -6.54
CA ASP A 230 5.04 15.20 -6.83
C ASP A 230 5.32 14.51 -8.17
N TYR A 231 4.60 13.42 -8.44
CA TYR A 231 4.68 12.76 -9.75
C TYR A 231 4.21 13.65 -10.90
N LEU A 232 3.08 14.34 -10.76
CA LEU A 232 2.58 15.24 -11.81
C LEU A 232 3.54 16.41 -12.04
N ALA A 233 4.13 16.96 -10.97
CA ALA A 233 5.16 17.98 -11.06
C ALA A 233 6.40 17.48 -11.85
N SER A 234 6.79 16.21 -11.68
CA SER A 234 7.90 15.60 -12.44
C SER A 234 7.64 15.48 -13.95
N LYS A 235 6.38 15.65 -14.41
CA LYS A 235 6.01 15.58 -15.83
C LYS A 235 6.17 16.89 -16.59
N THR A 236 6.57 17.97 -15.91
CA THR A 236 6.82 19.28 -16.54
C THR A 236 5.61 19.76 -17.36
N ILE A 237 4.40 19.50 -16.86
CA ILE A 237 3.16 19.98 -17.49
C ILE A 237 2.93 21.41 -17.02
N CYS A 238 2.64 22.33 -17.94
CA CYS A 238 2.30 23.70 -17.58
C CYS A 238 1.02 23.72 -16.73
N SER A 239 1.03 24.45 -15.61
CA SER A 239 -0.13 24.55 -14.71
C SER A 239 -1.37 25.11 -15.41
N ASP A 240 -1.19 26.04 -16.36
CA ASP A 240 -2.29 26.66 -17.12
C ASP A 240 -2.95 25.71 -18.12
N ASP A 241 -2.26 24.64 -18.49
CA ASP A 241 -2.74 23.62 -19.41
C ASP A 241 -3.48 22.47 -18.72
N LEU A 242 -3.57 22.48 -17.39
CA LEU A 242 -4.14 21.38 -16.62
C LEU A 242 -5.62 21.61 -16.31
N VAL A 243 -6.36 20.51 -16.26
CA VAL A 243 -7.72 20.46 -15.73
C VAL A 243 -7.85 19.21 -14.89
N VAL A 244 -8.27 19.36 -13.64
CA VAL A 244 -8.55 18.22 -12.76
C VAL A 244 -9.96 17.74 -13.02
N VAL A 245 -10.13 16.43 -13.14
CA VAL A 245 -11.42 15.82 -13.49
C VAL A 245 -11.88 14.89 -12.39
N SER A 246 -13.10 15.09 -11.92
CA SER A 246 -13.78 14.09 -11.09
C SER A 246 -14.46 13.05 -11.99
N PRO A 247 -14.15 11.75 -11.85
CA PRO A 247 -14.72 10.69 -12.69
C PRO A 247 -16.19 10.40 -12.41
N ASP A 248 -16.70 10.86 -11.27
CA ASP A 248 -18.10 10.84 -10.90
C ASP A 248 -18.44 12.02 -9.97
N VAL A 249 -19.71 12.14 -9.58
CA VAL A 249 -20.21 13.19 -8.69
C VAL A 249 -19.73 12.99 -7.24
N GLY A 250 -19.48 11.75 -6.81
CA GLY A 250 -19.04 11.44 -5.44
C GLY A 250 -17.61 11.91 -5.16
N GLY A 251 -16.74 11.87 -6.17
CA GLY A 251 -15.34 12.28 -6.09
C GLY A 251 -15.10 13.80 -6.16
N VAL A 252 -16.12 14.63 -6.35
CA VAL A 252 -15.96 16.06 -6.67
C VAL A 252 -15.21 16.83 -5.57
N ALA A 253 -15.51 16.54 -4.30
CA ALA A 253 -14.81 17.17 -3.18
C ALA A 253 -13.31 16.82 -3.16
N ARG A 254 -12.97 15.56 -3.46
CA ARG A 254 -11.58 15.07 -3.58
C ARG A 254 -10.87 15.74 -4.74
N ALA A 255 -11.49 15.77 -5.91
CA ALA A 255 -10.95 16.42 -7.11
C ALA A 255 -10.76 17.92 -6.91
N ARG A 256 -11.67 18.61 -6.23
CA ARG A 256 -11.52 20.04 -5.87
C ARG A 256 -10.36 20.28 -4.93
N ALA A 257 -10.21 19.46 -3.88
CA ALA A 257 -9.08 19.54 -2.97
C ALA A 257 -7.75 19.23 -3.68
N PHE A 258 -7.79 18.39 -4.71
CA PHE A 258 -6.66 18.12 -5.60
C PHE A 258 -6.29 19.33 -6.45
N ALA A 259 -7.26 19.91 -7.15
CA ALA A 259 -7.11 21.11 -7.96
C ALA A 259 -6.49 22.28 -7.19
N LYS A 260 -6.95 22.52 -5.95
CA LYS A 260 -6.43 23.63 -5.12
C LYS A 260 -4.92 23.53 -4.87
N LYS A 261 -4.37 22.32 -4.74
CA LYS A 261 -2.92 22.10 -4.55
C LYS A 261 -2.14 22.16 -5.87
N LEU A 262 -2.83 22.08 -7.00
CA LEU A 262 -2.27 22.16 -8.34
C LEU A 262 -2.45 23.57 -8.92
N SER A 263 -2.03 24.58 -8.17
CA SER A 263 -2.18 26.02 -8.53
C SER A 263 -3.62 26.44 -8.83
N ASP A 264 -4.58 25.92 -8.08
CA ASP A 264 -6.02 26.16 -8.28
C ASP A 264 -6.49 25.83 -9.71
N ALA A 265 -6.02 24.69 -10.24
CA ALA A 265 -6.36 24.23 -11.58
C ALA A 265 -7.89 24.16 -11.80
N PRO A 266 -8.38 24.44 -13.02
CA PRO A 266 -9.78 24.25 -13.37
C PRO A 266 -10.29 22.85 -13.02
N LEU A 267 -11.57 22.75 -12.63
CA LEU A 267 -12.24 21.48 -12.35
C LEU A 267 -13.25 21.15 -13.45
N ALA A 268 -13.22 19.90 -13.92
CA ALA A 268 -14.30 19.30 -14.69
C ALA A 268 -14.90 18.08 -13.97
N ILE A 269 -16.15 17.75 -14.28
CA ILE A 269 -16.90 16.67 -13.62
C ILE A 269 -17.56 15.82 -14.69
N VAL A 270 -17.38 14.51 -14.60
CA VAL A 270 -18.13 13.54 -15.39
C VAL A 270 -19.42 13.20 -14.64
N ASP A 271 -20.55 13.71 -15.12
CA ASP A 271 -21.88 13.35 -14.62
C ASP A 271 -22.37 12.10 -15.36
N LYS A 272 -22.33 10.96 -14.66
CA LYS A 272 -22.83 9.69 -15.15
C LYS A 272 -24.28 9.50 -14.71
N ARG A 273 -25.22 9.65 -15.65
CA ARG A 273 -26.64 9.36 -15.40
C ARG A 273 -26.98 7.94 -15.86
N ARG A 274 -27.64 7.18 -14.97
CA ARG A 274 -28.23 5.88 -15.30
C ARG A 274 -29.74 6.06 -15.37
N HIS A 275 -30.33 5.98 -16.57
CA HIS A 275 -31.79 6.09 -16.74
C HIS A 275 -32.55 4.78 -16.49
N GLY A 276 -31.86 3.72 -16.04
CA GLY A 276 -32.47 2.44 -15.66
C GLY A 276 -31.42 1.31 -15.59
N HIS A 277 -31.83 0.11 -15.16
CA HIS A 277 -30.93 -1.04 -15.02
C HIS A 277 -30.37 -1.59 -16.35
N ASN A 278 -30.95 -1.23 -17.50
CA ASN A 278 -30.56 -1.72 -18.84
C ASN A 278 -30.42 -0.62 -19.91
N VAL A 279 -30.33 0.66 -19.52
CA VAL A 279 -30.23 1.78 -20.46
C VAL A 279 -28.78 2.24 -20.57
N ALA A 280 -28.34 2.58 -21.78
CA ALA A 280 -26.99 3.09 -22.07
C ALA A 280 -26.61 4.22 -21.11
N GLU A 281 -25.40 4.16 -20.56
CA GLU A 281 -24.87 5.17 -19.66
C GLU A 281 -24.64 6.47 -20.43
N VAL A 282 -25.42 7.50 -20.15
CA VAL A 282 -25.17 8.85 -20.66
C VAL A 282 -24.14 9.50 -19.75
N MET A 283 -23.00 9.90 -20.31
CA MET A 283 -21.96 10.60 -19.59
C MET A 283 -21.88 12.02 -20.12
N ASN A 284 -22.19 13.00 -19.26
CA ASN A 284 -22.08 14.41 -19.58
C ASN A 284 -20.81 14.97 -18.94
N LEU A 285 -20.08 15.82 -19.66
CA LEU A 285 -18.95 16.55 -19.11
C LEU A 285 -19.40 17.95 -18.69
N ILE A 286 -19.11 18.34 -17.45
CA ILE A 286 -19.30 19.70 -16.94
C ILE A 286 -17.91 20.30 -16.74
N GLY A 287 -17.61 21.38 -17.45
CA GLY A 287 -16.30 22.05 -17.44
C GLY A 287 -15.57 21.93 -18.78
N ASP A 288 -14.62 22.82 -19.03
CA ASP A 288 -13.86 22.87 -20.29
C ASP A 288 -12.53 22.12 -20.17
N VAL A 289 -12.34 21.15 -21.06
CA VAL A 289 -11.15 20.30 -21.17
C VAL A 289 -10.43 20.42 -22.51
N LYS A 290 -10.95 21.25 -23.43
CA LYS A 290 -10.47 21.31 -24.80
C LYS A 290 -9.04 21.85 -24.86
N GLY A 291 -8.15 21.10 -25.52
CA GLY A 291 -6.73 21.45 -25.66
C GLY A 291 -5.89 21.26 -24.38
N LYS A 292 -6.52 20.88 -23.26
CA LYS A 292 -5.89 20.73 -21.94
C LYS A 292 -5.44 19.31 -21.66
N VAL A 293 -4.57 19.16 -20.66
CA VAL A 293 -4.22 17.88 -20.04
C VAL A 293 -5.19 17.61 -18.91
N ALA A 294 -6.00 16.56 -19.06
CA ALA A 294 -6.99 16.19 -18.07
C ALA A 294 -6.40 15.21 -17.04
N VAL A 295 -6.48 15.53 -15.75
CA VAL A 295 -6.04 14.68 -14.64
C VAL A 295 -7.26 14.16 -13.90
N MET A 296 -7.68 12.94 -14.21
CA MET A 296 -8.74 12.24 -13.50
C MET A 296 -8.23 11.74 -12.15
N VAL A 297 -8.90 12.10 -11.06
CA VAL A 297 -8.50 11.73 -9.69
C VAL A 297 -9.63 10.97 -9.00
N ASP A 298 -9.32 9.79 -8.47
CA ASP A 298 -10.24 8.93 -7.71
C ASP A 298 -9.54 8.28 -6.51
N ASP A 299 -10.24 7.85 -5.46
CA ASP A 299 -9.58 7.09 -4.38
C ASP A 299 -9.16 5.70 -4.81
N MET A 300 -9.95 5.02 -5.64
CA MET A 300 -9.66 3.64 -6.05
C MET A 300 -10.05 3.33 -7.49
N ILE A 301 -9.32 2.39 -8.10
CA ILE A 301 -9.65 1.82 -9.41
C ILE A 301 -9.91 0.31 -9.27
N ASP A 302 -11.18 -0.10 -9.37
CA ASP A 302 -11.60 -1.50 -9.24
C ASP A 302 -11.66 -2.22 -10.60
N THR A 303 -12.64 -1.88 -11.43
CA THR A 303 -12.82 -2.51 -12.76
C THR A 303 -12.21 -1.70 -13.91
N ALA A 304 -11.68 -0.52 -13.61
CA ALA A 304 -11.27 0.51 -14.56
C ALA A 304 -12.38 1.02 -15.52
N GLY A 305 -13.62 0.52 -15.43
CA GLY A 305 -14.70 0.88 -16.35
C GLY A 305 -15.07 2.36 -16.33
N THR A 306 -15.14 2.96 -15.13
CA THR A 306 -15.43 4.40 -14.96
C THR A 306 -14.31 5.24 -15.55
N ILE A 307 -13.07 4.99 -15.15
CA ILE A 307 -11.89 5.73 -15.63
C ILE A 307 -11.73 5.59 -17.15
N ALA A 308 -11.90 4.39 -17.72
CA ALA A 308 -11.75 4.17 -19.16
C ALA A 308 -12.81 4.91 -19.99
N LYS A 309 -14.09 4.86 -19.56
CA LYS A 309 -15.16 5.61 -20.21
C LYS A 309 -14.97 7.12 -20.07
N GLY A 310 -14.54 7.58 -18.89
CA GLY A 310 -14.25 8.99 -18.65
C GLY A 310 -13.11 9.49 -19.52
N ALA A 311 -12.02 8.73 -19.64
CA ALA A 311 -10.91 9.07 -20.53
C ALA A 311 -11.33 9.13 -22.00
N ALA A 312 -12.18 8.20 -22.46
CA ALA A 312 -12.72 8.23 -23.82
C ALA A 312 -13.58 9.48 -24.07
N LEU A 313 -14.45 9.84 -23.12
CA LEU A 313 -15.25 11.07 -23.18
C LEU A 313 -14.37 12.32 -23.22
N LEU A 314 -13.37 12.41 -22.34
CA LEU A 314 -12.45 13.56 -22.30
C LEU A 314 -11.70 13.75 -23.62
N HIS A 315 -11.27 12.67 -24.27
CA HIS A 315 -10.67 12.76 -25.60
C HIS A 315 -11.67 13.18 -26.68
N GLN A 316 -12.93 12.73 -26.62
CA GLN A 316 -13.98 13.19 -27.54
C GLN A 316 -14.26 14.69 -27.39
N GLU A 317 -14.22 15.20 -26.16
CA GLU A 317 -14.37 16.63 -25.83
C GLU A 317 -13.09 17.45 -26.10
N GLY A 318 -12.03 16.83 -26.62
CA GLY A 318 -10.84 17.51 -27.12
C GLY A 318 -9.69 17.65 -26.12
N ALA A 319 -9.65 16.86 -25.04
CA ALA A 319 -8.49 16.80 -24.14
C ALA A 319 -7.25 16.23 -24.85
N ARG A 320 -6.12 16.92 -24.70
CA ARG A 320 -4.82 16.61 -25.33
C ARG A 320 -4.22 15.31 -24.80
N GLU A 321 -4.22 15.16 -23.48
CA GLU A 321 -3.77 13.96 -22.76
C GLU A 321 -4.71 13.71 -21.57
N VAL A 322 -4.85 12.43 -21.17
CA VAL A 322 -5.59 12.05 -19.97
C VAL A 322 -4.68 11.26 -19.04
N TYR A 323 -4.53 11.74 -17.81
CA TYR A 323 -3.89 11.06 -16.69
C TYR A 323 -4.95 10.54 -15.75
N ALA A 324 -4.84 9.27 -15.37
CA ALA A 324 -5.67 8.67 -14.33
C ALA A 324 -4.83 8.42 -13.08
N CYS A 325 -5.24 9.03 -11.98
CA CYS A 325 -4.55 9.01 -10.70
C CYS A 325 -5.47 8.43 -9.63
N SER A 326 -4.94 7.49 -8.85
CA SER A 326 -5.65 6.89 -7.73
C SER A 326 -4.69 6.30 -6.73
N THR A 327 -5.09 6.27 -5.46
CA THR A 327 -4.30 5.69 -4.36
C THR A 327 -4.42 4.17 -4.34
N HIS A 328 -5.61 3.63 -4.60
CA HIS A 328 -5.89 2.19 -4.44
C HIS A 328 -6.12 1.49 -5.78
N ALA A 329 -5.11 0.75 -6.24
CA ALA A 329 -5.14 -0.04 -7.46
C ALA A 329 -5.73 -1.45 -7.23
N VAL A 330 -7.07 -1.56 -7.10
CA VAL A 330 -7.72 -2.83 -6.74
C VAL A 330 -7.72 -3.86 -7.88
N PHE A 331 -7.90 -3.42 -9.13
CA PHE A 331 -7.84 -4.22 -10.38
C PHE A 331 -8.22 -5.71 -10.27
N ARG A 332 -9.52 -6.03 -10.27
CA ARG A 332 -9.95 -7.44 -10.31
C ARG A 332 -9.67 -8.10 -11.67
N TYR A 333 -9.38 -9.40 -11.66
CA TYR A 333 -8.82 -10.25 -12.74
C TYR A 333 -9.41 -10.04 -14.16
N SER A 334 -10.68 -9.67 -14.32
CA SER A 334 -11.29 -9.41 -15.64
C SER A 334 -10.93 -8.05 -16.25
N SER A 335 -10.33 -7.15 -15.48
CA SER A 335 -10.10 -5.75 -15.86
C SER A 335 -8.80 -5.57 -16.63
N CYS A 336 -7.80 -6.45 -16.38
CA CYS A 336 -6.55 -6.46 -17.13
C CYS A 336 -6.77 -6.88 -18.61
N ASN A 337 -7.76 -7.74 -18.87
CA ASN A 337 -8.08 -8.21 -20.23
C ASN A 337 -8.96 -7.25 -21.06
N ARG A 338 -9.56 -6.21 -20.45
CA ARG A 338 -10.26 -5.16 -21.20
C ARG A 338 -9.27 -4.12 -21.70
N LYS A 339 -8.46 -4.47 -22.71
CA LYS A 339 -7.57 -3.53 -23.41
C LYS A 339 -6.87 -2.52 -22.47
N ILE A 340 -6.41 -2.94 -21.30
CA ILE A 340 -5.35 -2.21 -20.59
C ILE A 340 -4.08 -2.66 -21.31
N VAL A 341 -3.90 -2.09 -22.51
CA VAL A 341 -2.74 -2.33 -23.35
C VAL A 341 -1.53 -2.09 -22.49
N LYS A 342 -0.66 -3.10 -22.42
CA LYS A 342 0.69 -3.05 -21.90
C LYS A 342 1.27 -1.64 -22.12
N TRP A 343 1.40 -0.91 -21.02
CA TRP A 343 1.94 0.44 -20.92
C TRP A 343 3.40 0.47 -21.41
N SER A 344 3.60 0.59 -22.72
CA SER A 344 4.92 0.61 -23.35
C SER A 344 5.34 2.04 -23.68
N PHE A 345 6.50 2.44 -23.16
CA PHE A 345 7.25 3.59 -23.68
C PHE A 345 7.45 3.42 -25.20
N PRO A 346 7.21 4.44 -26.04
CA PRO A 346 7.61 4.34 -27.43
C PRO A 346 9.14 4.49 -27.49
N ARG A 347 9.83 3.42 -27.90
CA ARG A 347 10.96 3.62 -28.81
C ARG A 347 10.35 3.91 -30.18
N GLY A 348 10.98 4.83 -30.89
CA GLY A 348 10.45 5.49 -32.06
C GLY A 348 9.75 4.61 -33.10
N ASN A 349 8.77 5.28 -33.71
CA ASN A 349 8.38 5.23 -35.12
C ASN A 349 7.18 4.37 -35.56
N HIS A 350 6.34 5.05 -36.34
CA HIS A 350 5.25 4.64 -37.24
C HIS A 350 3.87 4.18 -36.73
N ASN A 351 2.88 5.03 -37.07
CA ASN A 351 1.50 4.77 -37.52
C ASN A 351 0.66 3.73 -36.78
N LYS A 352 -0.20 4.22 -35.88
CA LYS A 352 -1.64 3.89 -35.73
C LYS A 352 -2.28 4.83 -34.70
N HIS A 353 -3.29 5.61 -35.11
CA HIS A 353 -4.08 6.47 -34.23
C HIS A 353 -5.01 5.64 -33.34
N HIS A 354 -4.53 5.28 -32.15
CA HIS A 354 -5.39 4.95 -31.01
C HIS A 354 -5.18 6.01 -29.93
N PRO A 355 -6.24 6.51 -29.26
CA PRO A 355 -6.08 7.45 -28.16
C PRO A 355 -5.28 6.79 -27.04
N SER A 356 -4.06 7.27 -26.79
CA SER A 356 -3.19 6.80 -25.73
C SER A 356 -3.51 7.56 -24.44
N VAL A 357 -4.28 6.95 -23.54
CA VAL A 357 -4.35 7.38 -22.13
C VAL A 357 -2.97 7.16 -21.52
N ARG A 358 -2.51 8.02 -20.60
CA ARG A 358 -1.26 7.87 -19.81
C ARG A 358 -1.59 7.71 -18.32
N ALA A 359 -1.71 6.47 -17.84
CA ALA A 359 -1.95 6.18 -16.42
C ALA A 359 -0.62 5.75 -15.77
N LYS A 360 -0.25 6.40 -14.67
CA LYS A 360 0.73 5.84 -13.73
C LYS A 360 -0.04 5.56 -12.44
N LEU A 361 -0.02 4.30 -12.07
CA LEU A 361 -0.67 3.82 -10.86
C LEU A 361 0.32 3.98 -9.71
N PHE A 362 -0.11 4.70 -8.69
CA PHE A 362 0.54 4.71 -7.40
C PHE A 362 -0.18 3.64 -6.59
N SER A 363 0.44 2.48 -6.46
CA SER A 363 -0.12 1.44 -5.61
C SER A 363 0.92 1.02 -4.62
N SER A 364 0.50 0.86 -3.37
CA SER A 364 1.22 0.02 -2.41
C SER A 364 1.29 -1.45 -2.83
N VAL A 365 0.60 -1.84 -3.92
CA VAL A 365 0.39 -3.23 -4.35
C VAL A 365 1.10 -3.47 -5.67
N ASP A 366 2.41 -3.71 -5.64
CA ASP A 366 3.07 -4.44 -6.71
C ASP A 366 2.46 -5.86 -6.74
N CYS A 367 1.48 -6.06 -7.62
CA CYS A 367 0.82 -7.34 -7.82
C CYS A 367 1.83 -8.38 -8.33
N PRO A 368 2.14 -9.45 -7.56
CA PRO A 368 3.19 -10.41 -7.92
C PRO A 368 2.83 -11.35 -9.08
N LEU A 369 1.71 -11.12 -9.79
CA LEU A 369 1.33 -11.87 -10.99
C LEU A 369 1.82 -11.21 -12.30
N CYS A 370 2.43 -10.04 -12.23
CA CYS A 370 3.02 -9.35 -13.37
C CYS A 370 4.55 -9.54 -13.37
N GLY A 371 5.03 -10.72 -13.78
CA GLY A 371 6.45 -11.04 -13.75
C GLY A 371 7.34 -10.04 -14.53
N LYS A 372 7.91 -9.06 -13.81
CA LYS A 372 9.26 -8.45 -13.93
C LYS A 372 9.35 -7.20 -13.04
N PRO A 373 10.50 -6.92 -12.40
CA PRO A 373 10.66 -5.75 -11.56
C PRO A 373 10.65 -4.49 -12.42
N SER A 374 9.63 -3.65 -12.27
CA SER A 374 9.71 -2.26 -12.73
C SER A 374 10.66 -1.49 -11.81
N GLY A 375 11.46 -0.60 -12.40
CA GLY A 375 12.49 0.17 -11.72
C GLY A 375 11.94 0.87 -10.47
N ARG A 376 12.77 0.87 -9.43
CA ARG A 376 12.54 1.48 -8.12
C ARG A 376 12.00 2.90 -8.27
N ASP A 377 10.75 3.11 -7.88
CA ASP A 377 10.24 4.41 -7.45
C ASP A 377 9.64 4.16 -6.06
N HIS A 378 10.40 4.53 -5.04
CA HIS A 378 10.09 4.29 -3.63
C HIS A 378 8.82 5.02 -3.21
N MET A 379 7.99 4.34 -2.41
CA MET A 379 6.90 4.97 -1.67
C MET A 379 7.51 5.86 -0.58
N ALA A 380 7.72 7.14 -0.89
CA ALA A 380 8.06 8.14 0.12
C ALA A 380 6.78 8.46 0.90
N CYS A 381 6.60 7.81 2.06
CA CYS A 381 5.72 8.34 3.10
C CYS A 381 6.46 9.47 3.81
N SER A 382 5.72 10.56 4.08
CA SER A 382 6.19 11.75 4.83
C SER A 382 6.74 11.41 6.20
#